data_AF-A0A5C5YBT9-F1
#
_entry.id   AF-A0A5C5YBT9-F1
#
_cell.length_a   1.000
_cell.length_b   1.000
_cell.length_c   1.000
_cell.angle_alpha   90.00
_cell.angle_beta   90.00
_cell.angle_gamma   90.00
#
_symmetry.space_group_name_H-M   'P 1'
#
loop_
_entity.id
_entity.type
_entity.pdbx_description
1 polymer ?
#
loop_
_entity_poly.entity_id
_entity_poly.type
_entity_poly.pdbx_seq_one_letter_code
_entity_poly.pdbx_strand_id
1 'polypeptide(L)'
;MTIDDQLKQQLDNFRRDFDLLKSEIAKVIVGQHEILDDMLISLIAGGHVLLEGVPGLGKTLTVRTLAEALHLDFHRIQFTPDLMPADLIGTQVIVESPDGRKGFEFQRGPLFANVLLADEINRATPKTQSALLEAMQEHSVTVAGTTHQLAEPFFVMATQNPLEMEGTYPLPEAQLDRFFCKLLVKYPTVSDLETILDRTTESIHPRAEAVMTGERILEMSALARLIPIASDVRRYGIAMVVATHPEHELAAEATKKYVRYGASPRGLQSLILGAKIRAILDNRYHVAREDLRCMATPVLRHRLILNFEGQAEGISADDVIAKIIADVAEDSLAAA
;
A
#
# COMPACT_ATOMS: atom_id res chain seq x y z
N MET A 1 4.92 21.27 -30.69
CA MET A 1 4.02 20.72 -29.66
C MET A 1 3.79 21.81 -28.64
N THR A 2 2.54 22.12 -28.32
CA THR A 2 2.21 22.98 -27.18
C THR A 2 2.54 22.22 -25.88
N ILE A 3 2.64 22.94 -24.76
CA ILE A 3 2.85 22.33 -23.43
C ILE A 3 1.73 21.32 -23.10
N ASP A 4 0.51 21.59 -23.55
CA ASP A 4 -0.65 20.70 -23.38
C ASP A 4 -0.53 19.39 -24.18
N ASP A 5 0.04 19.43 -25.40
CA ASP A 5 0.27 18.22 -26.20
C ASP A 5 1.30 17.29 -25.54
N GLN A 6 2.34 17.87 -24.92
CA GLN A 6 3.37 17.10 -24.23
C GLN A 6 2.81 16.42 -22.97
N LEU A 7 2.04 17.16 -22.16
CA LEU A 7 1.41 16.61 -20.96
C LEU A 7 0.44 15.47 -21.33
N LYS A 8 -0.37 15.67 -22.37
CA LYS A 8 -1.27 14.64 -22.89
C LYS A 8 -0.51 13.37 -23.29
N GLN A 9 0.58 13.51 -24.05
CA GLN A 9 1.40 12.37 -24.44
C GLN A 9 2.00 11.63 -23.23
N GLN A 10 2.42 12.37 -22.19
CA GLN A 10 2.93 11.77 -20.96
C GLN A 10 1.87 10.98 -20.20
N LEU A 11 0.63 11.48 -20.11
CA LEU A 11 -0.49 10.77 -19.48
C LEU A 11 -0.95 9.56 -20.31
N ASP A 12 -0.91 9.65 -21.64
CA ASP A 12 -1.18 8.52 -22.52
C ASP A 12 -0.14 7.40 -22.36
N ASN A 13 1.13 7.78 -22.19
CA ASN A 13 2.20 6.82 -21.89
C ASN A 13 2.01 6.23 -20.48
N PHE A 14 1.72 7.05 -19.47
CA PHE A 14 1.44 6.58 -18.10
C PHE A 14 0.39 5.47 -18.08
N ARG A 15 -0.74 5.68 -18.77
CA ARG A 15 -1.81 4.68 -18.83
C ARG A 15 -1.39 3.40 -19.52
N ARG A 16 -0.72 3.53 -20.67
CA ARG A 16 -0.20 2.38 -21.40
C ARG A 16 0.78 1.58 -20.54
N ASP A 17 1.66 2.25 -19.81
CA ASP A 17 2.62 1.60 -18.92
C ASP A 17 1.91 0.90 -17.75
N PHE A 18 0.88 1.53 -17.17
CA PHE A 18 0.05 0.93 -16.12
C PHE A 18 -0.67 -0.34 -16.61
N ASP A 19 -1.36 -0.24 -17.74
CA ASP A 19 -2.11 -1.36 -18.33
C ASP A 19 -1.17 -2.50 -18.74
N LEU A 20 0.01 -2.16 -19.29
CA LEU A 20 1.04 -3.13 -19.65
C LEU A 20 1.52 -3.88 -18.40
N LEU A 21 1.92 -3.16 -17.34
CA LEU A 21 2.35 -3.76 -16.08
C LEU A 21 1.26 -4.63 -15.46
N LYS A 22 0.02 -4.13 -15.40
CA LYS A 22 -1.14 -4.88 -14.90
C LYS A 22 -1.36 -6.17 -15.69
N SER A 23 -1.33 -6.08 -17.02
CA SER A 23 -1.52 -7.23 -17.90
C SER A 23 -0.43 -8.28 -17.70
N GLU A 24 0.81 -7.84 -17.49
CA GLU A 24 1.96 -8.72 -17.24
C GLU A 24 1.80 -9.50 -15.93
N ILE A 25 1.39 -8.82 -14.86
CA ILE A 25 1.14 -9.46 -13.57
C ILE A 25 -0.07 -10.39 -13.64
N ALA A 26 -1.13 -10.03 -14.38
CA ALA A 26 -2.34 -10.82 -14.55
C ALA A 26 -2.13 -12.13 -15.36
N LYS A 27 -1.02 -12.25 -16.11
CA LYS A 27 -0.63 -13.53 -16.71
C LYS A 27 -0.34 -14.59 -15.65
N VAL A 28 0.14 -14.17 -14.49
CA VAL A 28 0.51 -15.06 -13.38
C VAL A 28 -0.62 -15.12 -12.35
N ILE A 29 -1.17 -13.97 -11.97
CA ILE A 29 -2.17 -13.84 -10.89
C ILE A 29 -3.60 -13.95 -11.43
N VAL A 30 -4.47 -14.66 -10.70
CA VAL A 30 -5.86 -14.94 -11.07
C VAL A 30 -6.84 -14.27 -10.09
N GLY A 31 -7.94 -13.68 -10.59
CA GLY A 31 -9.10 -13.22 -9.80
C GLY A 31 -8.92 -11.94 -8.97
N GLN A 32 -7.70 -11.42 -8.82
CA GLN A 32 -7.37 -10.32 -7.90
C GLN A 32 -7.26 -8.93 -8.56
N HIS A 33 -8.07 -8.64 -9.59
CA HIS A 33 -7.91 -7.43 -10.41
C HIS A 33 -8.00 -6.12 -9.62
N GLU A 34 -8.98 -5.97 -8.72
CA GLU A 34 -9.13 -4.76 -7.90
C GLU A 34 -7.95 -4.56 -6.93
N ILE A 35 -7.48 -5.65 -6.33
CA ILE A 35 -6.33 -5.63 -5.41
C ILE A 35 -5.06 -5.24 -6.16
N LEU A 36 -4.88 -5.75 -7.39
CA LEU A 36 -3.76 -5.37 -8.25
C LEU A 36 -3.81 -3.88 -8.58
N ASP A 37 -4.99 -3.34 -8.92
CA ASP A 37 -5.15 -1.92 -9.21
C ASP A 37 -4.75 -1.05 -8.01
N ASP A 38 -5.31 -1.32 -6.84
CA ASP A 38 -5.01 -0.54 -5.63
C ASP A 38 -3.54 -0.70 -5.18
N MET A 39 -2.95 -1.89 -5.39
CA MET A 39 -1.54 -2.15 -5.13
C MET A 39 -0.63 -1.31 -6.06
N LEU A 40 -0.91 -1.30 -7.36
CA LEU A 40 -0.14 -0.52 -8.34
C LEU A 40 -0.32 0.99 -8.11
N ILE A 41 -1.54 1.43 -7.78
CA ILE A 41 -1.82 2.81 -7.38
C ILE A 41 -1.00 3.17 -6.14
N SER A 42 -0.95 2.31 -5.12
CA SER A 42 -0.13 2.53 -3.93
C SER A 42 1.36 2.64 -4.25
N LEU A 43 1.89 1.75 -5.10
CA LEU A 43 3.29 1.80 -5.54
C LEU A 43 3.61 3.12 -6.24
N ILE A 44 2.79 3.54 -7.20
CA ILE A 44 2.99 4.81 -7.92
C ILE A 44 2.82 6.02 -7.00
N ALA A 45 1.94 5.94 -6.00
CA ALA A 45 1.80 6.99 -4.99
C ALA A 45 3.03 7.10 -4.06
N GLY A 46 3.97 6.14 -4.11
CA GLY A 46 5.10 6.04 -3.18
C GLY A 46 4.66 5.55 -1.80
N GLY A 47 3.60 4.75 -1.74
CA GLY A 47 2.99 4.25 -0.52
C GLY A 47 3.13 2.74 -0.36
N HIS A 48 3.01 2.27 0.88
CA HIS A 48 3.11 0.84 1.24
C HIS A 48 1.74 0.20 1.43
N VAL A 49 1.64 -1.11 1.21
CA VAL A 49 0.39 -1.85 1.28
C VAL A 49 0.38 -2.81 2.46
N LEU A 50 -0.73 -2.84 3.20
CA LEU A 50 -1.03 -3.88 4.18
C LEU A 50 -2.04 -4.87 3.57
N LEU A 51 -1.64 -6.13 3.41
CA LEU A 51 -2.43 -7.17 2.77
C LEU A 51 -2.94 -8.19 3.78
N GLU A 52 -4.21 -8.10 4.13
CA GLU A 52 -4.86 -9.03 5.05
C GLU A 52 -5.60 -10.13 4.28
N GLY A 53 -5.50 -11.36 4.75
CA GLY A 53 -6.15 -12.52 4.12
C GLY A 53 -5.47 -13.82 4.51
N VAL A 54 -6.15 -14.94 4.26
CA VAL A 54 -5.66 -16.25 4.66
C VAL A 54 -4.39 -16.67 3.90
N PRO A 55 -3.57 -17.59 4.46
CA PRO A 55 -2.42 -18.15 3.76
C PRO A 55 -2.81 -18.84 2.45
N GLY A 56 -1.87 -18.90 1.51
CA GLY A 56 -2.04 -19.65 0.26
C GLY A 56 -2.76 -18.91 -0.87
N LEU A 57 -3.15 -17.64 -0.70
CA LEU A 57 -3.83 -16.84 -1.73
C LEU A 57 -2.88 -16.17 -2.75
N GLY A 58 -1.70 -16.74 -2.98
CA GLY A 58 -0.77 -16.23 -4.00
C GLY A 58 -0.10 -14.89 -3.65
N LYS A 59 -0.20 -14.38 -2.42
CA LYS A 59 0.36 -13.08 -1.99
C LYS A 59 1.86 -12.94 -2.33
N THR A 60 2.65 -13.96 -2.00
CA THR A 60 4.08 -13.99 -2.29
C THR A 60 4.38 -14.01 -3.79
N LEU A 61 3.54 -14.71 -4.56
CA LEU A 61 3.67 -14.76 -6.01
C LEU A 61 3.38 -13.37 -6.60
N THR A 62 2.32 -12.69 -6.17
CA THR A 62 1.95 -11.35 -6.62
C THR A 62 3.10 -10.34 -6.47
N VAL A 63 3.72 -10.27 -5.28
CA VAL A 63 4.79 -9.30 -5.03
C VAL A 63 6.07 -9.64 -5.79
N ARG A 64 6.40 -10.93 -5.89
CA ARG A 64 7.55 -11.37 -6.67
C ARG A 64 7.37 -11.06 -8.16
N THR A 65 6.21 -11.36 -8.72
CA THR A 65 5.86 -11.07 -10.11
C THR A 65 5.88 -9.58 -10.40
N LEU A 66 5.41 -8.74 -9.46
CA LEU A 66 5.54 -7.28 -9.56
C LEU A 66 7.01 -6.84 -9.66
N ALA A 67 7.88 -7.37 -8.79
CA ALA A 67 9.31 -7.02 -8.81
C ALA A 67 9.99 -7.49 -10.10
N GLU A 68 9.68 -8.70 -10.57
CA GLU A 68 10.17 -9.23 -11.86
C GLU A 68 9.73 -8.36 -13.04
N ALA A 69 8.44 -7.97 -13.09
CA ALA A 69 7.89 -7.12 -14.14
C ALA A 69 8.50 -5.69 -14.17
N LEU A 70 9.05 -5.24 -13.04
CA LEU A 70 9.69 -3.93 -12.88
C LEU A 70 11.23 -3.98 -12.91
N HIS A 71 11.81 -5.18 -13.03
CA HIS A 71 13.25 -5.43 -12.89
C HIS A 71 13.84 -4.83 -11.59
N LEU A 72 13.15 -5.08 -10.48
CA LEU A 72 13.48 -4.57 -9.15
C LEU A 72 13.97 -5.67 -8.21
N ASP A 73 14.87 -5.30 -7.30
CA ASP A 73 15.37 -6.22 -6.29
C ASP A 73 14.25 -6.59 -5.31
N PHE A 74 13.97 -7.90 -5.23
CA PHE A 74 12.95 -8.46 -4.36
C PHE A 74 13.57 -9.16 -3.14
N HIS A 75 13.09 -8.81 -1.95
CA HIS A 75 13.38 -9.54 -0.73
C HIS A 75 12.09 -9.96 -0.02
N ARG A 76 12.10 -11.17 0.52
CA ARG A 76 11.04 -11.70 1.38
C ARG A 76 11.57 -11.87 2.79
N ILE A 77 10.86 -11.32 3.76
CA ILE A 77 11.14 -11.48 5.18
C ILE A 77 9.93 -12.12 5.82
N GLN A 78 10.17 -13.24 6.49
CA GLN A 78 9.17 -13.86 7.35
C GLN A 78 9.33 -13.27 8.75
N PHE A 79 8.29 -12.61 9.26
CA PHE A 79 8.31 -12.08 10.61
C PHE A 79 8.05 -13.22 11.59
N THR A 80 8.97 -13.38 12.53
CA THR A 80 8.93 -14.40 13.59
C THR A 80 9.17 -13.73 14.95
N PRO A 81 8.77 -14.37 16.07
CA PRO A 81 8.91 -13.77 17.40
C PRO A 81 10.37 -13.49 17.81
N ASP A 82 11.32 -14.21 17.23
CA ASP A 82 12.76 -14.10 17.48
C ASP A 82 13.47 -13.10 16.54
N LEU A 83 12.81 -12.62 15.49
CA LEU A 83 13.39 -11.68 14.55
C LEU A 83 13.76 -10.37 15.23
N MET A 84 15.02 -9.95 15.14
CA MET A 84 15.51 -8.70 15.73
C MET A 84 15.55 -7.57 14.71
N PRO A 85 15.51 -6.29 15.16
CA PRO A 85 15.69 -5.14 14.27
C PRO A 85 16.98 -5.20 13.42
N ALA A 86 18.08 -5.72 14.00
CA ALA A 86 19.35 -5.86 13.30
C ALA A 86 19.28 -6.86 12.13
N ASP A 87 18.39 -7.86 12.21
CA ASP A 87 18.20 -8.84 11.12
C ASP A 87 17.45 -8.22 9.93
N LEU A 88 16.70 -7.14 10.15
CA LEU A 88 16.03 -6.35 9.11
C LEU A 88 16.98 -5.32 8.50
N ILE A 89 17.60 -4.53 9.38
CA ILE A 89 18.40 -3.36 9.00
C ILE A 89 19.77 -3.79 8.47
N GLY A 90 20.38 -4.78 9.10
CA GLY A 90 21.79 -5.13 8.90
C GLY A 90 22.63 -4.84 10.14
N THR A 91 23.87 -5.31 10.11
CA THR A 91 24.80 -5.25 11.24
C THR A 91 26.22 -4.89 10.77
N GLN A 92 27.04 -4.39 11.69
CA GLN A 92 28.46 -4.22 11.43
C GLN A 92 29.20 -5.52 11.79
N VAL A 93 29.89 -6.09 10.80
CA VAL A 93 30.73 -7.26 10.97
C VAL A 93 32.20 -6.87 10.95
N ILE A 94 33.01 -7.57 11.72
CA ILE A 94 34.46 -7.37 11.69
C ILE A 94 35.00 -8.22 10.54
N VAL A 95 35.58 -7.57 9.54
CA VAL A 95 36.23 -8.22 8.41
C VAL A 95 37.74 -8.05 8.55
N GLU A 96 38.47 -9.15 8.38
CA GLU A 96 39.92 -9.14 8.37
C GLU A 96 40.41 -8.98 6.92
N SER A 97 41.11 -7.88 6.66
CA SER A 97 41.74 -7.65 5.35
C SER A 97 42.88 -8.66 5.13
N PRO A 98 43.28 -8.93 3.88
CA PRO A 98 44.42 -9.82 3.57
C PRO A 98 45.72 -9.45 4.29
N ASP A 99 45.87 -8.19 4.69
CA ASP A 99 47.01 -7.65 5.44
C ASP A 99 46.89 -7.82 6.98
N GLY A 100 45.91 -8.58 7.49
CA GLY A 100 45.68 -8.84 8.92
C GLY A 100 45.04 -7.68 9.71
N ARG A 101 44.55 -6.63 9.02
CA ARG A 101 43.85 -5.51 9.65
C ARG A 101 42.39 -5.83 9.83
N LYS A 102 41.87 -5.63 11.05
CA LYS A 102 40.43 -5.75 11.37
C LYS A 102 39.73 -4.43 11.07
N GLY A 103 38.79 -4.44 10.13
CA GLY A 103 37.89 -3.33 9.82
C GLY A 103 36.45 -3.68 10.17
N PHE A 104 35.61 -2.66 10.41
CA PHE A 104 34.16 -2.84 10.50
C PHE A 104 33.58 -2.64 9.09
N GLU A 105 32.85 -3.63 8.60
CA GLU A 105 32.11 -3.56 7.34
C GLU A 105 30.62 -3.65 7.65
N PHE A 106 29.82 -2.82 6.98
CA PHE A 106 28.38 -2.86 7.13
C PHE A 106 27.78 -3.93 6.22
N GLN A 107 27.24 -4.98 6.83
CA GLN A 107 26.46 -6.00 6.14
C GLN A 107 25.00 -5.55 6.06
N ARG A 108 24.57 -5.19 4.85
CA ARG A 108 23.21 -4.76 4.55
C ARG A 108 22.20 -5.87 4.88
N GLY A 109 21.15 -5.50 5.60
CA GLY A 109 20.00 -6.38 5.83
C GLY A 109 19.04 -6.43 4.64
N PRO A 110 18.00 -7.24 4.72
CA PRO A 110 16.99 -7.42 3.66
C PRO A 110 16.14 -6.16 3.38
N LEU A 111 16.19 -5.13 4.24
CA LEU A 111 15.56 -3.83 3.93
C LEU A 111 16.21 -3.13 2.72
N PHE A 112 17.44 -3.48 2.35
CA PHE A 112 18.10 -2.94 1.16
C PHE A 112 17.66 -3.66 -0.11
N ALA A 113 16.38 -3.50 -0.44
CA ALA A 113 15.71 -3.99 -1.63
C ALA A 113 14.84 -2.86 -2.20
N ASN A 114 14.34 -3.03 -3.42
CA ASN A 114 13.31 -2.15 -3.96
C ASN A 114 11.90 -2.61 -3.56
N VAL A 115 11.66 -3.91 -3.60
CA VAL A 115 10.37 -4.52 -3.27
C VAL A 115 10.54 -5.49 -2.12
N LEU A 116 9.84 -5.22 -1.03
CA LEU A 116 9.89 -6.02 0.18
C LEU A 116 8.53 -6.66 0.49
N LEU A 117 8.52 -7.98 0.63
CA LEU A 117 7.40 -8.70 1.24
C LEU A 117 7.71 -8.97 2.72
N ALA A 118 6.96 -8.33 3.62
CA ALA A 118 7.02 -8.56 5.06
C ALA A 118 5.87 -9.48 5.48
N ASP A 119 6.11 -10.78 5.47
CA ASP A 119 5.07 -11.77 5.79
C ASP A 119 4.82 -11.86 7.29
N GLU A 120 3.54 -11.86 7.68
CA GLU A 120 3.07 -12.02 9.05
C GLU A 120 3.68 -11.00 10.03
N ILE A 121 3.66 -9.72 9.65
CA ILE A 121 4.25 -8.62 10.43
C ILE A 121 3.80 -8.59 11.90
N ASN A 122 2.58 -9.09 12.17
CA ASN A 122 2.02 -9.23 13.50
C ASN A 122 2.68 -10.32 14.36
N ARG A 123 3.62 -11.13 13.87
CA ARG A 123 4.32 -12.15 14.69
C ARG A 123 5.62 -11.65 15.31
N ALA A 124 6.21 -10.58 14.81
CA ALA A 124 7.42 -10.02 15.41
C ALA A 124 7.11 -9.06 16.56
N THR A 125 8.12 -8.84 17.41
CA THR A 125 8.00 -7.91 18.53
C THR A 125 7.73 -6.47 18.06
N PRO A 126 7.11 -5.61 18.89
CA PRO A 126 6.87 -4.20 18.54
C PRO A 126 8.13 -3.42 18.15
N LYS A 127 9.30 -3.79 18.66
CA LYS A 127 10.58 -3.15 18.29
C LYS A 127 10.97 -3.49 16.85
N THR A 128 10.81 -4.74 16.44
CA THR A 128 11.11 -5.21 15.08
C THR A 128 10.11 -4.63 14.08
N GLN A 129 8.82 -4.58 14.44
CA GLN A 129 7.80 -3.87 13.65
C GLN A 129 8.17 -2.39 13.46
N SER A 130 8.58 -1.71 14.53
CA SER A 130 8.96 -0.29 14.48
C SER A 130 10.14 -0.03 13.54
N ALA A 131 11.13 -0.93 13.51
CA ALA A 131 12.28 -0.80 12.62
C ALA A 131 11.89 -0.82 11.12
N LEU A 132 10.98 -1.72 10.72
CA LEU A 132 10.45 -1.73 9.36
C LEU A 132 9.66 -0.45 9.05
N LEU A 133 8.80 -0.03 9.98
CA LEU A 133 7.92 1.14 9.80
C LEU A 133 8.67 2.47 9.80
N GLU A 134 9.80 2.54 10.51
CA GLU A 134 10.73 3.67 10.46
C GLU A 134 11.40 3.73 9.09
N ALA A 135 11.92 2.60 8.59
CA ALA A 135 12.51 2.50 7.25
C ALA A 135 11.51 2.90 6.14
N MET A 136 10.25 2.48 6.27
CA MET A 136 9.15 2.89 5.38
C MET A 136 8.92 4.41 5.39
N GLN A 137 9.13 5.08 6.52
CA GLN A 137 8.83 6.50 6.65
C GLN A 137 10.01 7.41 6.30
N GLU A 138 11.21 6.99 6.69
CA GLU A 138 12.44 7.78 6.57
C GLU A 138 13.24 7.44 5.32
N HIS A 139 12.86 6.38 4.58
CA HIS A 139 13.55 5.87 3.39
C HIS A 139 15.06 5.66 3.60
N SER A 140 15.46 5.47 4.86
CA SER A 140 16.84 5.34 5.30
C SER A 140 16.89 4.59 6.61
N VAL A 141 18.06 4.02 6.92
CA VAL A 141 18.32 3.31 8.17
C VAL A 141 19.63 3.78 8.77
N THR A 142 19.70 3.91 10.10
CA THR A 142 20.92 4.34 10.78
C THR A 142 21.51 3.19 11.58
N VAL A 143 22.76 2.84 11.29
CA VAL A 143 23.49 1.77 11.97
C VAL A 143 24.82 2.31 12.47
N ALA A 144 25.09 2.15 13.77
CA ALA A 144 26.32 2.61 14.42
C ALA A 144 26.70 4.08 14.09
N GLY A 145 25.69 4.96 14.04
CA GLY A 145 25.87 6.39 13.77
C GLY A 145 26.05 6.76 12.29
N THR A 146 26.01 5.80 11.36
CA THR A 146 26.02 6.06 9.91
C THR A 146 24.63 5.82 9.32
N THR A 147 24.11 6.82 8.60
CA THR A 147 22.82 6.71 7.90
C THR A 147 23.04 6.18 6.49
N HIS A 148 22.29 5.15 6.13
CA HIS A 148 22.29 4.50 4.83
C HIS A 148 20.94 4.71 4.15
N GLN A 149 20.96 5.24 2.93
CA GLN A 149 19.75 5.42 2.12
C GLN A 149 19.29 4.08 1.51
N LEU A 150 17.98 3.89 1.44
CA LEU A 150 17.37 2.75 0.76
C LEU A 150 17.32 2.99 -0.76
N ALA A 151 17.20 1.91 -1.53
CA ALA A 151 17.10 2.00 -2.98
C ALA A 151 15.68 2.39 -3.39
N GLU A 152 15.55 3.37 -4.29
CA GLU A 152 14.26 3.84 -4.80
C GLU A 152 13.90 3.19 -6.15
N PRO A 153 12.63 2.87 -6.41
CA PRO A 153 11.49 2.98 -5.48
C PRO A 153 11.60 1.95 -4.35
N PHE A 154 11.29 2.37 -3.12
CA PHE A 154 11.17 1.49 -1.94
C PHE A 154 9.70 1.17 -1.64
N PHE A 155 9.28 -0.05 -1.97
CA PHE A 155 7.91 -0.52 -1.78
C PHE A 155 7.87 -1.69 -0.80
N VAL A 156 6.93 -1.63 0.13
CA VAL A 156 6.72 -2.67 1.16
C VAL A 156 5.28 -3.15 1.04
N MET A 157 5.13 -4.45 0.87
CA MET A 157 3.88 -5.14 1.11
C MET A 157 4.02 -5.94 2.40
N ALA A 158 3.30 -5.54 3.44
CA ALA A 158 3.21 -6.30 4.68
C ALA A 158 1.97 -7.19 4.65
N THR A 159 2.05 -8.41 5.16
CA THR A 159 0.89 -9.31 5.28
C THR A 159 0.51 -9.54 6.73
N GLN A 160 -0.78 -9.70 6.97
CA GLN A 160 -1.33 -10.13 8.25
C GLN A 160 -2.29 -11.29 8.03
N ASN A 161 -2.15 -12.33 8.87
CA ASN A 161 -3.07 -13.45 8.91
C ASN A 161 -4.09 -13.22 10.04
N PRO A 162 -5.38 -13.00 9.73
CA PRO A 162 -6.39 -12.69 10.74
C PRO A 162 -6.75 -13.90 11.62
N LEU A 163 -6.39 -15.13 11.23
CA LEU A 163 -6.75 -16.35 11.96
C LEU A 163 -5.75 -16.71 13.08
N GLU A 164 -4.57 -16.10 13.09
CA GLU A 164 -3.52 -16.39 14.08
C GLU A 164 -3.70 -15.55 15.35
N MET A 165 -4.17 -16.21 16.41
CA MET A 165 -4.45 -15.57 17.71
C MET A 165 -3.34 -15.79 18.74
N GLU A 166 -2.41 -16.72 18.49
CA GLU A 166 -1.36 -17.09 19.45
C GLU A 166 0.00 -16.51 19.03
N GLY A 167 0.70 -15.87 19.97
CA GLY A 167 2.03 -15.30 19.71
C GLY A 167 2.03 -14.10 18.75
N THR A 168 0.91 -13.39 18.61
CA THR A 168 0.80 -12.21 17.75
C THR A 168 0.77 -10.91 18.56
N TYR A 169 1.43 -9.90 18.01
CA TYR A 169 1.47 -8.51 18.45
C TYR A 169 0.73 -7.66 17.40
N PRO A 170 -0.51 -7.22 17.66
CA PRO A 170 -1.22 -6.38 16.72
C PRO A 170 -0.46 -5.08 16.50
N LEU A 171 -0.45 -4.60 15.25
CA LEU A 171 0.11 -3.29 14.94
C LEU A 171 -0.74 -2.21 15.62
N PRO A 172 -0.15 -1.33 16.46
CA PRO A 172 -0.81 -0.14 16.94
C PRO A 172 -1.37 0.70 15.79
N GLU A 173 -2.41 1.48 16.05
CA GLU A 173 -3.15 2.21 15.03
C GLU A 173 -2.29 3.31 14.39
N ALA A 174 -1.41 3.93 15.18
CA ALA A 174 -0.39 4.85 14.68
C ALA A 174 0.60 4.20 13.69
N GLN A 175 0.80 2.89 13.78
CA GLN A 175 1.63 2.12 12.86
C GLN A 175 0.86 1.75 11.59
N LEU A 176 -0.39 1.31 11.74
CA LEU A 176 -1.30 1.05 10.61
C LEU A 176 -1.45 2.28 9.71
N ASP A 177 -1.55 3.47 10.30
CA ASP A 177 -1.74 4.73 9.55
C ASP A 177 -0.59 5.07 8.57
N ARG A 178 0.58 4.42 8.72
CA ARG A 178 1.72 4.57 7.78
C ARG A 178 1.51 3.83 6.45
N PHE A 179 0.61 2.84 6.40
CA PHE A 179 0.27 2.16 5.16
C PHE A 179 -0.67 3.02 4.32
N PHE A 180 -0.43 3.09 3.02
CA PHE A 180 -1.25 3.84 2.07
C PHE A 180 -2.66 3.23 1.98
N CYS A 181 -2.73 1.92 1.72
CA CYS A 181 -3.94 1.13 1.69
C CYS A 181 -3.83 -0.13 2.54
N LYS A 182 -4.98 -0.56 3.09
CA LYS A 182 -5.19 -1.94 3.57
C LYS A 182 -6.09 -2.66 2.58
N LEU A 183 -5.59 -3.76 2.02
CA LEU A 183 -6.28 -4.56 1.01
C LEU A 183 -6.68 -5.90 1.62
N LEU A 184 -7.95 -6.29 1.42
CA LEU A 184 -8.50 -7.56 1.90
C LEU A 184 -8.55 -8.55 0.75
N VAL A 185 -7.77 -9.63 0.85
CA VAL A 185 -7.78 -10.70 -0.15
C VAL A 185 -8.94 -11.64 0.14
N LYS A 186 -9.94 -11.61 -0.74
CA LYS A 186 -11.08 -12.53 -0.71
C LYS A 186 -10.66 -13.91 -1.19
N TYR A 187 -11.41 -14.94 -0.76
CA TYR A 187 -11.21 -16.28 -1.29
C TYR A 187 -11.54 -16.30 -2.80
N PRO A 188 -10.74 -16.98 -3.65
CA PRO A 188 -10.96 -17.00 -5.09
C PRO A 188 -12.31 -17.63 -5.45
N THR A 189 -12.87 -17.20 -6.58
CA THR A 189 -14.09 -17.83 -7.11
C THR A 189 -13.80 -19.23 -7.64
N VAL A 190 -14.84 -20.03 -7.92
CA VAL A 190 -14.66 -21.38 -8.50
C VAL A 190 -13.88 -21.32 -9.82
N SER A 191 -14.20 -20.37 -10.70
CA SER A 191 -13.46 -20.18 -11.96
C SER A 191 -12.01 -19.73 -11.75
N ASP A 192 -11.76 -18.94 -10.70
CA ASP A 192 -10.38 -18.57 -10.35
C ASP A 192 -9.61 -19.79 -9.86
N LEU A 193 -10.24 -20.65 -9.03
CA LEU A 193 -9.62 -21.87 -8.54
C LEU A 193 -9.31 -22.85 -9.68
N GLU A 194 -10.22 -23.02 -10.64
CA GLU A 194 -9.97 -23.82 -11.85
C GLU A 194 -8.73 -23.29 -12.60
N THR A 195 -8.69 -21.98 -12.86
CA THR A 195 -7.55 -21.37 -13.54
C THR A 195 -6.25 -21.47 -12.73
N ILE A 196 -6.32 -21.36 -11.40
CA ILE A 196 -5.18 -21.56 -10.51
C ILE A 196 -4.68 -23.00 -10.59
N LEU A 197 -5.60 -23.98 -10.57
CA LEU A 197 -5.25 -25.40 -10.69
C LEU A 197 -4.57 -25.67 -12.03
N ASP A 198 -5.12 -25.18 -13.15
CA ASP A 198 -4.54 -25.35 -14.47
C ASP A 198 -3.10 -24.76 -14.51
N ARG A 199 -2.93 -23.50 -14.10
CA ARG A 199 -1.62 -22.81 -14.14
C ARG A 199 -0.56 -23.39 -13.20
N THR A 200 -0.97 -24.02 -12.08
CA THR A 200 -0.04 -24.55 -11.08
C THR A 200 0.26 -26.04 -11.26
N THR A 201 -0.64 -26.80 -11.91
CA THR A 201 -0.48 -28.25 -12.12
C THR A 201 -0.01 -28.61 -13.53
N GLU A 202 -0.05 -27.68 -14.48
CA GLU A 202 0.54 -27.86 -15.80
C GLU A 202 2.07 -27.63 -15.81
N SER A 203 2.74 -28.17 -16.83
CA SER A 203 4.21 -28.11 -16.97
C SER A 203 4.74 -26.72 -17.36
N ILE A 204 3.88 -25.82 -17.85
CA ILE A 204 4.26 -24.47 -18.27
C ILE A 204 3.80 -23.48 -17.21
N HIS A 205 4.76 -22.94 -16.45
CA HIS A 205 4.48 -21.87 -15.51
C HIS A 205 4.64 -20.52 -16.19
N PRO A 206 3.60 -19.67 -16.21
CA PRO A 206 3.72 -18.32 -16.74
C PRO A 206 4.74 -17.54 -15.90
N ARG A 207 5.63 -16.81 -16.58
CA ARG A 207 6.58 -15.88 -15.96
C ARG A 207 6.29 -14.48 -16.47
N ALA A 208 6.38 -13.49 -15.60
CA ALA A 208 6.32 -12.10 -16.00
C ALA A 208 7.63 -11.70 -16.69
N GLU A 209 7.51 -10.98 -17.79
CA GLU A 209 8.64 -10.30 -18.43
C GLU A 209 8.83 -8.91 -17.83
N ALA A 210 10.07 -8.43 -17.81
CA ALA A 210 10.36 -7.07 -17.39
C ALA A 210 9.83 -6.08 -18.44
N VAL A 211 8.76 -5.37 -18.10
CA VAL A 211 8.06 -4.43 -19.01
C VAL A 211 8.35 -2.96 -18.68
N MET A 212 8.82 -2.69 -17.46
CA MET A 212 9.10 -1.33 -16.99
C MET A 212 10.23 -1.33 -15.95
N THR A 213 10.76 -0.15 -15.61
CA THR A 213 11.82 0.03 -14.60
C THR A 213 11.32 0.81 -13.38
N GLY A 214 12.06 0.75 -12.28
CA GLY A 214 11.79 1.57 -11.09
C GLY A 214 11.85 3.08 -11.34
N GLU A 215 12.76 3.54 -12.19
CA GLU A 215 12.86 4.96 -12.57
C GLU A 215 11.57 5.47 -13.19
N ARG A 216 10.95 4.64 -14.05
CA ARG A 216 9.67 4.97 -14.68
C ARG A 216 8.54 5.08 -13.66
N ILE A 217 8.52 4.24 -12.61
CA ILE A 217 7.57 4.36 -11.49
C ILE A 217 7.73 5.72 -10.78
N LEU A 218 8.97 6.18 -10.56
CA LEU A 218 9.23 7.49 -9.95
C LEU A 218 8.76 8.64 -10.83
N GLU A 219 8.96 8.55 -12.16
CA GLU A 219 8.42 9.52 -13.11
C GLU A 219 6.89 9.57 -13.08
N MET A 220 6.24 8.39 -13.08
CA MET A 220 4.79 8.26 -12.94
C MET A 220 4.30 8.90 -11.64
N SER A 221 5.01 8.65 -10.53
CA SER A 221 4.73 9.26 -9.23
C SER A 221 4.80 10.79 -9.28
N ALA A 222 5.83 11.35 -9.93
CA ALA A 222 5.98 12.78 -10.10
C ALA A 222 4.84 13.37 -10.95
N LEU A 223 4.50 12.71 -12.05
CA LEU A 223 3.42 13.12 -12.96
C LEU A 223 2.05 13.12 -12.28
N ALA A 224 1.75 12.09 -11.48
CA ALA A 224 0.51 12.00 -10.73
C ALA A 224 0.31 13.19 -9.78
N ARG A 225 1.39 13.70 -9.16
CA ARG A 225 1.31 14.87 -8.27
C ARG A 225 0.90 16.15 -8.99
N LEU A 226 1.18 16.27 -10.29
CA LEU A 226 0.85 17.44 -11.11
C LEU A 226 -0.63 17.54 -11.46
N ILE A 227 -1.41 16.46 -11.32
CA ILE A 227 -2.84 16.49 -11.63
C ILE A 227 -3.57 17.48 -10.72
N PRO A 228 -4.30 18.47 -11.28
CA PRO A 228 -5.03 19.45 -10.51
C PRO A 228 -6.25 18.82 -9.82
N ILE A 229 -6.59 19.37 -8.66
CA ILE A 229 -7.82 19.08 -7.92
C ILE A 229 -8.59 20.38 -7.75
N ALA A 230 -9.85 20.38 -8.21
CA ALA A 230 -10.73 21.51 -8.04
C ALA A 230 -11.02 21.75 -6.55
N SER A 231 -11.24 23.01 -6.16
CA SER A 231 -11.43 23.38 -4.74
C SER A 231 -12.62 22.67 -4.09
N ASP A 232 -13.70 22.45 -4.84
CA ASP A 232 -14.89 21.74 -4.38
C ASP A 232 -14.62 20.23 -4.19
N VAL A 233 -13.89 19.59 -5.11
CA VAL A 233 -13.49 18.18 -5.00
C VAL A 233 -12.52 17.99 -3.82
N ARG A 234 -11.58 18.91 -3.63
CA ARG A 234 -10.69 18.91 -2.46
C ARG A 234 -11.47 19.03 -1.15
N ARG A 235 -12.45 19.94 -1.11
CA ARG A 235 -13.35 20.07 0.05
C ARG A 235 -14.13 18.78 0.26
N TYR A 236 -14.68 18.16 -0.78
CA TYR A 236 -15.35 16.87 -0.67
C TYR A 236 -14.46 15.80 0.00
N GLY A 237 -13.20 15.66 -0.41
CA GLY A 237 -12.25 14.76 0.25
C GLY A 237 -12.01 15.10 1.73
N ILE A 238 -11.94 16.39 2.08
CA ILE A 238 -11.86 16.83 3.48
C ILE A 238 -13.14 16.45 4.23
N ALA A 239 -14.33 16.68 3.67
CA ALA A 239 -15.60 16.29 4.28
C ALA A 239 -15.64 14.79 4.58
N MET A 240 -15.20 13.95 3.65
CA MET A 240 -15.15 12.49 3.85
C MET A 240 -14.29 12.11 5.06
N VAL A 241 -13.08 12.67 5.18
CA VAL A 241 -12.19 12.38 6.30
C VAL A 241 -12.75 12.95 7.59
N VAL A 242 -13.23 14.18 7.58
CA VAL A 242 -13.84 14.83 8.74
C VAL A 242 -15.09 14.07 9.23
N ALA A 243 -15.89 13.52 8.32
CA ALA A 243 -17.07 12.71 8.62
C ALA A 243 -16.74 11.36 9.31
N THR A 244 -15.46 10.98 9.35
CA THR A 244 -14.98 9.82 10.13
C THR A 244 -14.77 10.12 11.61
N HIS A 245 -14.80 11.40 12.03
CA HIS A 245 -14.60 11.78 13.42
C HIS A 245 -15.95 11.90 14.13
N PRO A 246 -16.22 11.13 15.20
CA PRO A 246 -17.54 11.06 15.84
C PRO A 246 -18.00 12.39 16.45
N GLU A 247 -17.07 13.23 16.91
CA GLU A 247 -17.36 14.52 17.55
C GLU A 247 -17.61 15.66 16.55
N HIS A 248 -17.44 15.43 15.25
CA HIS A 248 -17.57 16.48 14.25
C HIS A 248 -19.02 16.64 13.77
N GLU A 249 -19.44 17.87 13.44
CA GLU A 249 -20.81 18.17 13.00
C GLU A 249 -21.20 17.40 11.72
N LEU A 250 -20.24 17.26 10.80
CA LEU A 250 -20.35 16.49 9.55
C LEU A 250 -20.22 14.97 9.72
N ALA A 251 -20.11 14.44 10.95
CA ALA A 251 -20.01 13.01 11.18
C ALA A 251 -21.29 12.29 10.73
N ALA A 252 -21.11 11.20 9.98
CA ALA A 252 -22.23 10.30 9.66
C ALA A 252 -22.81 9.70 10.94
N GLU A 253 -24.10 9.38 10.96
CA GLU A 253 -24.74 8.79 12.15
C GLU A 253 -24.10 7.45 12.53
N ALA A 254 -23.70 6.66 11.53
CA ALA A 254 -22.91 5.45 11.74
C ALA A 254 -21.57 5.73 12.42
N THR A 255 -20.88 6.82 12.06
CA THR A 255 -19.63 7.25 12.69
C THR A 255 -19.85 7.59 14.16
N LYS A 256 -20.86 8.43 14.46
CA LYS A 256 -21.16 8.85 15.84
C LYS A 256 -21.47 7.65 16.75
N LYS A 257 -22.17 6.65 16.22
CA LYS A 257 -22.56 5.46 16.97
C LYS A 257 -21.43 4.45 17.12
N TYR A 258 -20.63 4.21 16.08
CA TYR A 258 -19.74 3.04 16.02
C TYR A 258 -18.24 3.36 16.01
N VAL A 259 -17.83 4.60 15.78
CA VAL A 259 -16.42 4.98 15.67
C VAL A 259 -15.95 5.68 16.93
N ARG A 260 -14.78 5.25 17.43
CA ARG A 260 -14.07 5.87 18.54
C ARG A 260 -13.08 6.93 18.05
N TYR A 261 -12.34 6.65 16.98
CA TYR A 261 -11.39 7.57 16.37
C TYR A 261 -11.43 7.49 14.84
N GLY A 262 -11.49 8.66 14.21
CA GLY A 262 -11.50 8.82 12.76
C GLY A 262 -10.11 8.82 12.13
N ALA A 263 -10.09 8.97 10.81
CA ALA A 263 -8.89 8.91 10.00
C ALA A 263 -7.96 10.11 10.20
N SER A 264 -6.65 9.89 10.07
CA SER A 264 -5.64 10.95 10.21
C SER A 264 -5.52 11.82 8.94
N PRO A 265 -4.77 12.94 9.01
CA PRO A 265 -4.39 13.70 7.81
C PRO A 265 -3.66 12.88 6.73
N ARG A 266 -2.98 11.78 7.09
CA ARG A 266 -2.37 10.85 6.13
C ARG A 266 -3.42 10.12 5.30
N GLY A 267 -4.58 9.84 5.90
CA GLY A 267 -5.75 9.32 5.19
C GLY A 267 -6.17 10.26 4.06
N LEU A 268 -6.29 11.57 4.34
CA LEU A 268 -6.62 12.56 3.32
C LEU A 268 -5.57 12.64 2.20
N GLN A 269 -4.28 12.64 2.56
CA GLN A 269 -3.19 12.67 1.58
C GLN A 269 -3.22 11.44 0.66
N SER A 270 -3.39 10.25 1.24
CA SER A 270 -3.47 8.99 0.50
C SER A 270 -4.70 8.96 -0.40
N LEU A 271 -5.84 9.45 0.09
CA LEU A 271 -7.09 9.56 -0.67
C LEU A 271 -6.91 10.44 -1.90
N ILE A 272 -6.32 11.63 -1.75
CA ILE A 272 -6.09 12.57 -2.85
C ILE A 272 -5.07 12.01 -3.84
N LEU A 273 -3.96 11.44 -3.38
CA LEU A 273 -2.94 10.88 -4.27
C LEU A 273 -3.46 9.70 -5.08
N GLY A 274 -4.17 8.78 -4.43
CA GLY A 274 -4.84 7.65 -5.12
C GLY A 274 -5.85 8.16 -6.14
N ALA A 275 -6.65 9.17 -5.77
CA ALA A 275 -7.64 9.76 -6.67
C ALA A 275 -7.02 10.46 -7.89
N LYS A 276 -5.85 11.11 -7.73
CA LYS A 276 -5.10 11.68 -8.87
C LYS A 276 -4.63 10.60 -9.84
N ILE A 277 -4.12 9.48 -9.33
CA ILE A 277 -3.69 8.36 -10.17
C ILE A 277 -4.89 7.77 -10.91
N ARG A 278 -6.01 7.51 -10.21
CA ARG A 278 -7.24 7.02 -10.83
C ARG A 278 -7.77 7.94 -11.92
N ALA A 279 -7.76 9.25 -11.69
CA ALA A 279 -8.16 10.21 -12.71
C ALA A 279 -7.34 10.06 -14.01
N ILE A 280 -6.02 9.86 -13.89
CA ILE A 280 -5.16 9.59 -15.05
C ILE A 280 -5.60 8.30 -15.75
N LEU A 281 -5.80 7.22 -15.00
CA LEU A 281 -6.22 5.91 -15.54
C LEU A 281 -7.56 6.02 -16.31
N ASP A 282 -8.48 6.85 -15.81
CA ASP A 282 -9.78 7.12 -16.42
C ASP A 282 -9.74 8.15 -17.58
N ASN A 283 -8.56 8.47 -18.13
CA ASN A 283 -8.39 9.45 -19.21
C ASN A 283 -8.80 10.89 -18.83
N ARG A 284 -8.71 11.25 -17.55
CA ARG A 284 -9.07 12.56 -17.04
C ARG A 284 -7.84 13.34 -16.58
N TYR A 285 -7.88 14.64 -16.83
CA TYR A 285 -6.81 15.59 -16.46
C TYR A 285 -7.10 16.30 -15.14
N HIS A 286 -8.13 15.88 -14.42
CA HIS A 286 -8.54 16.44 -13.15
C HIS A 286 -9.23 15.36 -12.31
N VAL A 287 -9.12 15.49 -10.99
CA VAL A 287 -9.77 14.59 -10.04
C VAL A 287 -11.28 14.86 -10.02
N ALA A 288 -12.07 13.80 -10.08
CA ALA A 288 -13.50 13.83 -9.83
C ALA A 288 -13.82 13.24 -8.45
N ARG A 289 -15.04 13.50 -7.96
CA ARG A 289 -15.50 12.98 -6.66
C ARG A 289 -15.53 11.45 -6.64
N GLU A 290 -15.84 10.83 -7.76
CA GLU A 290 -15.88 9.37 -7.88
C GLU A 290 -14.51 8.71 -7.62
N ASP A 291 -13.41 9.38 -7.99
CA ASP A 291 -12.07 8.89 -7.69
C ASP A 291 -11.81 8.80 -6.19
N LEU A 292 -12.29 9.79 -5.43
CA LEU A 292 -12.20 9.81 -3.97
C LEU A 292 -13.08 8.72 -3.37
N ARG A 293 -14.30 8.50 -3.89
CA ARG A 293 -15.21 7.45 -3.42
C ARG A 293 -14.59 6.06 -3.61
N CYS A 294 -14.03 5.78 -4.78
CA CYS A 294 -13.38 4.50 -5.05
C CYS A 294 -12.18 4.24 -4.15
N MET A 295 -11.36 5.26 -3.86
CA MET A 295 -10.19 5.10 -2.98
C MET A 295 -10.53 5.11 -1.47
N ALA A 296 -11.74 5.51 -1.09
CA ALA A 296 -12.09 5.70 0.32
C ALA A 296 -12.00 4.41 1.13
N THR A 297 -12.56 3.31 0.63
CA THR A 297 -12.53 2.02 1.35
C THR A 297 -11.11 1.47 1.56
N PRO A 298 -10.27 1.27 0.51
CA PRO A 298 -8.91 0.76 0.69
C PRO A 298 -8.01 1.69 1.52
N VAL A 299 -8.23 3.01 1.48
CA VAL A 299 -7.44 4.00 2.22
C VAL A 299 -7.91 4.17 3.67
N LEU A 300 -9.21 4.21 3.95
CA LEU A 300 -9.70 4.62 5.26
C LEU A 300 -9.96 3.45 6.22
N ARG A 301 -10.13 2.22 5.72
CA ARG A 301 -10.57 1.07 6.56
C ARG A 301 -9.68 0.78 7.76
N HIS A 302 -8.36 0.95 7.64
CA HIS A 302 -7.40 0.73 8.73
C HIS A 302 -7.13 1.97 9.57
N ARG A 303 -7.80 3.08 9.24
CA ARG A 303 -7.71 4.37 9.93
C ARG A 303 -8.96 4.67 10.76
N LEU A 304 -9.94 3.77 10.76
CA LEU A 304 -11.13 3.84 11.61
C LEU A 304 -10.98 2.89 12.78
N ILE A 305 -11.06 3.43 13.99
CA ILE A 305 -11.07 2.65 15.22
C ILE A 305 -12.52 2.55 15.69
N LEU A 306 -13.08 1.35 15.61
CA LEU A 306 -14.44 1.10 16.10
C LEU A 306 -14.49 1.08 17.63
N ASN A 307 -15.61 1.52 18.19
CA ASN A 307 -15.88 1.41 19.62
C ASN A 307 -16.43 0.01 19.96
N PHE A 308 -16.65 -0.25 21.25
CA PHE A 308 -17.13 -1.54 21.73
C PHE A 308 -18.52 -1.92 21.15
N GLU A 309 -19.39 -0.93 20.96
CA GLU A 309 -20.73 -1.16 20.39
C GLU A 309 -20.65 -1.61 18.94
N GLY A 310 -19.82 -0.95 18.11
CA GLY A 310 -19.58 -1.36 16.73
C GLY A 310 -18.99 -2.77 16.63
N GLN A 311 -18.06 -3.12 17.53
CA GLN A 311 -17.51 -4.47 17.61
C GLN A 311 -18.56 -5.51 18.04
N ALA A 312 -19.40 -5.18 19.03
CA ALA A 312 -20.43 -6.07 19.54
C ALA A 312 -21.56 -6.31 18.52
N GLU A 313 -21.93 -5.30 17.74
CA GLU A 313 -22.91 -5.41 16.65
C GLU A 313 -22.33 -6.01 15.36
N GLY A 314 -21.02 -6.30 15.31
CA GLY A 314 -20.35 -6.87 14.14
C GLY A 314 -20.24 -5.91 12.95
N ILE A 315 -20.29 -4.60 13.20
CA ILE A 315 -20.14 -3.56 12.18
C ILE A 315 -18.69 -3.53 11.71
N SER A 316 -18.46 -3.51 10.39
CA SER A 316 -17.11 -3.37 9.84
C SER A 316 -16.77 -1.90 9.54
N ALA A 317 -15.47 -1.59 9.45
CA ALA A 317 -15.03 -0.28 9.00
C ALA A 317 -15.50 0.02 7.57
N ASP A 318 -15.56 -0.99 6.71
CA ASP A 318 -16.06 -0.88 5.34
C ASP A 318 -17.55 -0.45 5.32
N ASP A 319 -18.38 -0.96 6.24
CA ASP A 319 -19.80 -0.56 6.37
C ASP A 319 -19.93 0.91 6.74
N VAL A 320 -19.12 1.38 7.71
CA VAL A 320 -19.12 2.79 8.13
C VAL A 320 -18.66 3.69 6.97
N ILE A 321 -17.61 3.29 6.24
CA ILE A 321 -17.13 4.04 5.08
C ILE A 321 -18.19 4.13 3.99
N ALA A 322 -18.89 3.03 3.71
CA ALA A 322 -19.99 3.02 2.74
C ALA A 322 -21.11 4.00 3.13
N LYS A 323 -21.43 4.10 4.43
CA LYS A 323 -22.38 5.10 4.94
C LYS A 323 -21.85 6.53 4.79
N ILE A 324 -20.59 6.77 5.11
CA ILE A 324 -19.96 8.09 4.91
C ILE A 324 -20.01 8.50 3.44
N ILE A 325 -19.69 7.60 2.52
CA ILE A 325 -19.74 7.88 1.07
C ILE A 325 -21.16 8.27 0.62
N ALA A 326 -22.19 7.62 1.19
CA ALA A 326 -23.59 7.89 0.89
C ALA A 326 -24.13 9.18 1.54
N ASP A 327 -23.72 9.47 2.78
CA ASP A 327 -24.25 10.56 3.60
C ASP A 327 -23.56 11.91 3.34
N VAL A 328 -22.28 11.89 2.97
CA VAL A 328 -21.53 13.13 2.65
C VAL A 328 -22.06 13.67 1.32
N ALA A 329 -22.99 14.61 1.44
CA ALA A 329 -23.56 15.32 0.32
C ALA A 329 -22.49 16.10 -0.45
N GLU A 330 -22.77 16.28 -1.72
CA GLU A 330 -21.87 16.87 -2.70
C GLU A 330 -21.53 18.36 -2.43
N ASP A 331 -22.30 19.02 -1.56
CA ASP A 331 -22.17 20.44 -1.20
C ASP A 331 -21.89 20.68 0.30
N SER A 332 -21.59 19.66 1.10
CA SER A 332 -21.51 19.74 2.58
C SER A 332 -20.51 20.77 3.14
N LEU A 333 -19.53 21.21 2.34
CA LEU A 333 -18.52 22.22 2.73
C LEU A 333 -18.58 23.49 1.85
N ALA A 334 -19.62 23.65 1.02
CA ALA A 334 -19.78 24.85 0.20
C ALA A 334 -20.24 26.08 1.00
N ALA A 335 -20.70 25.89 2.25
CA ALA A 335 -21.35 26.92 3.07
C ALA A 335 -20.55 27.40 4.29
N ALA A 336 -19.26 27.05 4.41
CA ALA A 336 -18.39 27.49 5.52
C ALA A 336 -17.37 28.55 5.09
#